data_AF-A0A940W591-F1
#
_entry.id   AF-A0A940W591-F1
#
_cell.length_a   1.000
_cell.length_b   1.000
_cell.length_c   1.000
_cell.angle_alpha   90.00
_cell.angle_beta   90.00
_cell.angle_gamma   90.00
#
_symmetry.space_group_name_H-M   'P 1'
#
loop_
_entity.id
_entity.type
_entity.pdbx_description
1 polymer ?
#
loop_
_entity_poly.entity_id
_entity_poly.type
_entity_poly.pdbx_seq_one_letter_code
_entity_poly.pdbx_strand_id
1 'polypeptide(L)'
;KCIFCFPRTETGQCNACAHSCVGRIRYVGVLLYDAEAVEQALLQPDDRLVEAQRAVILDPGDSAVRDGARKNGVTDLWLSAACKSPVHALVKEFGLALPLHPEFRTLPMAYYIPALSPVLSTLGDSHELVEHGLFSEVETLRAPLGYLASLLSGGNREVVAAVLAKLLALRSFQRARNLGQPVDGGILRKAGLDEAAAARLYRLFAIGGYDERNVIPAQQREEQDPETRKGASGFGILSTAGRGK
;
A
#
# COMPACT_ATOMS: atom_id res chain seq x y z
N LYS A 1 13.14 -12.67 -14.25
CA LYS A 1 12.57 -11.96 -13.07
C LYS A 1 11.22 -11.34 -13.44
N CYS A 2 10.41 -10.94 -12.45
CA CYS A 2 9.27 -10.07 -12.70
C CYS A 2 9.71 -8.77 -13.40
N ILE A 3 8.93 -8.31 -14.37
CA ILE A 3 9.18 -7.09 -15.14
C ILE A 3 8.13 -5.99 -14.85
N PHE A 4 7.31 -6.19 -13.82
CA PHE A 4 6.19 -5.32 -13.43
C PHE A 4 5.23 -4.98 -14.59
N CYS A 5 5.18 -5.83 -15.62
CA CYS A 5 4.47 -5.58 -16.86
C CYS A 5 4.76 -4.20 -17.47
N PHE A 6 6.04 -3.77 -17.51
CA PHE A 6 6.40 -2.44 -18.02
C PHE A 6 5.71 -2.06 -19.35
N PRO A 7 5.53 -2.95 -20.36
CA PRO A 7 4.82 -2.56 -21.58
C PRO A 7 3.38 -2.08 -21.35
N ARG A 8 2.71 -2.59 -20.30
CA ARG A 8 1.38 -2.16 -19.87
C ARG A 8 1.46 -0.89 -19.03
N THR A 9 2.30 -0.85 -17.99
CA THR A 9 2.35 0.28 -17.07
C THR A 9 2.85 1.56 -17.75
N GLU A 10 3.73 1.43 -18.74
CA GLU A 10 4.16 2.57 -19.57
C GLU A 10 3.03 3.19 -20.39
N THR A 11 1.91 2.48 -20.60
CA THR A 11 0.71 3.02 -21.27
C THR A 11 -0.42 3.30 -20.28
N GLY A 12 -0.11 3.42 -18.98
CA GLY A 12 -1.09 3.67 -17.92
C GLY A 12 -1.95 2.45 -17.56
N GLN A 13 -1.66 1.27 -18.13
CA GLN A 13 -2.43 0.07 -17.86
C GLN A 13 -1.93 -0.65 -16.60
N CYS A 14 -2.87 -1.25 -15.87
CA CYS A 14 -2.56 -2.12 -14.74
C CYS A 14 -1.73 -3.34 -15.15
N ASN A 15 -0.77 -3.73 -14.31
CA ASN A 15 0.00 -4.96 -14.48
C ASN A 15 -0.93 -6.19 -14.44
N ALA A 16 -0.60 -7.20 -15.24
CA ALA A 16 -1.53 -8.29 -15.57
C ALA A 16 -2.09 -8.99 -14.33
N CYS A 17 -1.26 -9.25 -13.32
CA CYS A 17 -1.67 -9.97 -12.12
C CYS A 17 -2.54 -9.13 -11.16
N ALA A 18 -2.47 -7.79 -11.21
CA ALA A 18 -3.39 -6.91 -10.50
C ALA A 18 -4.71 -6.73 -11.28
N HIS A 19 -4.62 -6.60 -12.61
CA HIS A 19 -5.79 -6.56 -13.49
C HIS A 19 -6.65 -7.84 -13.38
N SER A 20 -6.01 -9.01 -13.39
CA SER A 20 -6.68 -10.32 -13.31
C SER A 20 -7.00 -10.78 -11.89
N CYS A 21 -6.83 -9.92 -10.88
CA CYS A 21 -7.04 -10.31 -9.48
C CYS A 21 -8.54 -10.44 -9.18
N VAL A 22 -9.05 -11.67 -9.22
CA VAL A 22 -10.46 -12.00 -8.95
C VAL A 22 -10.90 -11.50 -7.57
N GLY A 23 -10.03 -11.64 -6.55
CA GLY A 23 -10.30 -11.16 -5.19
C GLY A 23 -10.24 -9.64 -5.02
N ARG A 24 -9.81 -8.90 -6.06
CA ARG A 24 -9.69 -7.43 -6.04
C ARG A 24 -8.84 -6.88 -4.88
N ILE A 25 -7.89 -7.67 -4.39
CA ILE A 25 -7.02 -7.33 -3.25
C ILE A 25 -5.74 -6.59 -3.64
N ARG A 26 -5.51 -6.35 -4.94
CA ARG A 26 -4.29 -5.71 -5.45
C ARG A 26 -4.58 -4.26 -5.80
N TYR A 27 -3.72 -3.38 -5.28
CA TYR A 27 -3.72 -1.94 -5.51
C TYR A 27 -2.38 -1.57 -6.12
N VAL A 28 -2.41 -0.68 -7.12
CA VAL A 28 -1.24 -0.20 -7.84
C VAL A 28 -1.31 1.31 -7.89
N GLY A 29 -0.23 1.95 -7.46
CA GLY A 29 -0.19 3.39 -7.27
C GLY A 29 1.24 3.89 -7.15
N VAL A 30 1.42 5.18 -7.39
CA VAL A 30 2.71 5.86 -7.32
C VAL A 30 3.10 6.09 -5.85
N LEU A 31 4.39 5.96 -5.55
CA LEU A 31 5.00 6.42 -4.31
C LEU A 31 6.16 7.35 -4.68
N LEU A 32 6.17 8.55 -4.10
CA LEU A 32 7.34 9.42 -4.13
C LEU A 32 8.25 9.00 -2.98
N TYR A 33 9.55 8.92 -3.21
CA TYR A 33 10.50 8.52 -2.19
C TYR A 33 11.79 9.33 -2.31
N ASP A 34 12.43 9.56 -1.16
CA ASP A 34 13.75 10.20 -1.09
C ASP A 34 14.85 9.15 -1.29
N ALA A 35 15.51 9.19 -2.45
CA ALA A 35 16.56 8.23 -2.78
C ALA A 35 17.80 8.36 -1.87
N GLU A 36 18.08 9.55 -1.34
CA GLU A 36 19.25 9.81 -0.49
C GLU A 36 19.04 9.26 0.93
N ALA A 37 17.79 9.18 1.38
CA ALA A 37 17.44 8.62 2.70
C ALA A 37 17.41 7.08 2.75
N VAL A 38 17.48 6.40 1.59
CA VAL A 38 17.35 4.92 1.50
C VAL A 38 18.41 4.20 2.32
N GLU A 39 19.68 4.59 2.17
CA GLU A 39 20.79 3.92 2.87
C GLU A 39 20.60 3.99 4.39
N GLN A 40 20.29 5.17 4.92
CA GLN A 40 20.09 5.37 6.35
C GLN A 40 18.88 4.60 6.89
N ALA A 41 17.82 4.48 6.08
CA ALA A 41 16.66 3.66 6.44
C ALA A 41 17.01 2.17 6.51
N LEU A 42 17.84 1.69 5.57
CA LEU A 42 18.29 0.30 5.52
C LEU A 42 19.28 -0.06 6.62
N LEU A 43 19.88 0.90 7.31
CA LEU A 43 20.79 0.68 8.44
C LEU A 43 20.07 0.57 9.78
N GLN A 44 18.76 0.83 9.83
CA GLN A 44 18.00 0.75 11.08
C GLN A 44 17.93 -0.70 11.63
N PRO A 45 17.73 -0.86 12.95
CA PRO A 45 17.42 -2.15 13.55
C PRO A 45 16.16 -2.79 12.93
N ASP A 46 16.09 -4.13 12.92
CA ASP A 46 15.04 -4.88 12.21
C ASP A 46 13.62 -4.46 12.63
N ASP A 47 13.42 -4.21 13.92
CA ASP A 47 12.15 -3.79 14.52
C ASP A 47 11.73 -2.35 14.17
N ARG A 48 12.59 -1.58 13.49
CA ARG A 48 12.37 -0.19 13.05
C ARG A 48 12.33 -0.03 11.53
N LEU A 49 12.57 -1.10 10.77
CA LEU A 49 12.69 -1.02 9.31
C LEU A 49 11.36 -0.62 8.63
N VAL A 50 10.20 -0.96 9.22
CA VAL A 50 8.89 -0.53 8.69
C VAL A 50 8.74 0.98 8.77
N GLU A 51 9.01 1.56 9.94
CA GLU A 51 8.96 3.00 10.16
C GLU A 51 10.00 3.73 9.31
N ALA A 52 11.21 3.17 9.22
CA ALA A 52 12.29 3.72 8.40
C ALA A 52 11.91 3.77 6.93
N GLN A 53 11.36 2.68 6.38
CA GLN A 53 10.89 2.63 5.00
C GLN A 53 9.74 3.62 4.77
N ARG A 54 8.79 3.73 5.71
CA ARG A 54 7.72 4.74 5.63
C ARG A 54 8.28 6.15 5.67
N ALA A 55 9.33 6.43 6.44
CA ALA A 55 9.94 7.77 6.52
C ALA A 55 10.53 8.22 5.17
N VAL A 56 11.10 7.27 4.41
CA VAL A 56 11.64 7.53 3.06
C VAL A 56 10.54 7.87 2.04
N ILE A 57 9.31 7.38 2.24
CA ILE A 57 8.17 7.70 1.39
C ILE A 57 7.67 9.12 1.71
N LEU A 58 7.61 9.95 0.69
CA LEU A 58 7.27 11.38 0.76
C LEU A 58 5.77 11.61 0.55
N ASP A 59 5.24 12.63 1.22
CA ASP A 59 3.84 13.04 1.07
C ASP A 59 3.65 13.85 -0.22
N PRO A 60 2.89 13.35 -1.22
CA PRO A 60 2.63 14.07 -2.47
C PRO A 60 1.74 15.31 -2.28
N GLY A 61 1.07 15.46 -1.14
CA GLY A 61 0.29 16.65 -0.79
C GLY A 61 1.13 17.84 -0.35
N ASP A 62 2.37 17.60 0.10
CA ASP A 62 3.27 18.65 0.57
C ASP A 62 3.83 19.47 -0.61
N SER A 63 3.65 20.80 -0.54
CA SER A 63 4.20 21.75 -1.50
C SER A 63 5.72 21.63 -1.69
N ALA A 64 6.49 21.40 -0.62
CA ALA A 64 7.94 21.28 -0.70
C ALA A 64 8.35 20.00 -1.45
N VAL A 65 7.67 18.88 -1.19
CA VAL A 65 7.86 17.61 -1.92
C VAL A 65 7.53 17.79 -3.39
N ARG A 66 6.43 18.48 -3.72
CA ARG A 66 6.02 18.71 -5.12
C ARG A 66 7.04 19.56 -5.87
N ASP A 67 7.55 20.61 -5.26
CA ASP A 67 8.57 21.47 -5.88
C ASP A 67 9.91 20.73 -6.03
N GLY A 68 10.31 19.94 -5.03
CA GLY A 68 11.46 19.05 -5.12
C GLY A 68 11.31 18.02 -6.23
N ALA A 69 10.14 17.39 -6.34
CA ALA A 69 9.85 16.40 -7.38
C ALA A 69 9.91 17.00 -8.80
N ARG A 70 9.38 18.21 -9.00
CA ARG A 70 9.49 18.92 -10.29
C ARG A 70 10.93 19.23 -10.66
N LYS A 71 11.74 19.68 -9.70
CA LYS A 71 13.18 19.92 -9.91
C LYS A 71 13.93 18.64 -10.31
N ASN A 72 13.44 17.49 -9.86
CA ASN A 72 13.96 16.16 -10.22
C ASN A 72 13.28 15.55 -11.48
N GLY A 73 12.55 16.35 -12.26
CA GLY A 73 11.95 15.90 -13.53
C GLY A 73 10.68 15.05 -13.39
N VAL A 74 10.07 14.98 -12.21
CA VAL A 74 8.76 14.34 -12.04
C VAL A 74 7.68 15.25 -12.59
N THR A 75 6.91 14.76 -13.55
CA THR A 75 5.90 15.56 -14.25
C THR A 75 4.62 15.73 -13.44
N ASP A 76 3.82 16.75 -13.76
CA ASP A 76 2.55 17.00 -13.07
C ASP A 76 1.55 15.84 -13.21
N LEU A 77 1.65 15.05 -14.29
CA LEU A 77 0.87 13.82 -14.46
C LEU A 77 1.20 12.80 -13.35
N TRP A 78 2.49 12.57 -13.10
CA TRP A 78 2.95 11.67 -12.04
C TRP A 78 2.63 12.20 -10.64
N LEU A 79 2.76 13.52 -10.42
CA LEU A 79 2.38 14.14 -9.14
C LEU A 79 0.88 14.02 -8.86
N SER A 80 0.04 14.23 -9.87
CA SER A 80 -1.41 14.05 -9.77
C SER A 80 -1.78 12.60 -9.45
N ALA A 81 -1.11 11.63 -10.07
CA ALA A 81 -1.28 10.21 -9.77
C ALA A 81 -0.80 9.85 -8.35
N ALA A 82 0.31 10.42 -7.89
CA ALA A 82 0.82 10.23 -6.53
C ALA A 82 -0.17 10.73 -5.47
N CYS A 83 -0.77 11.92 -5.68
CA CYS A 83 -1.78 12.47 -4.77
C CYS A 83 -3.02 11.57 -4.63
N LYS A 84 -3.35 10.81 -5.68
CA LYS A 84 -4.51 9.89 -5.72
C LYS A 84 -4.12 8.44 -5.40
N SER A 85 -2.87 8.18 -5.07
CA SER A 85 -2.33 6.83 -4.97
C SER A 85 -2.99 6.04 -3.83
N PRO A 86 -3.66 4.91 -4.11
CA PRO A 86 -4.18 4.02 -3.07
C PRO A 86 -3.03 3.38 -2.27
N VAL A 87 -1.86 3.21 -2.89
CA VAL A 87 -0.68 2.64 -2.23
C VAL A 87 -0.10 3.62 -1.22
N HIS A 88 0.00 4.91 -1.57
CA HIS A 88 0.41 5.94 -0.59
C HIS A 88 -0.55 5.99 0.60
N ALA A 89 -1.85 5.98 0.33
CA ALA A 89 -2.88 5.96 1.35
C ALA A 89 -2.71 4.77 2.31
N LEU A 90 -2.53 3.56 1.77
CA LEU A 90 -2.44 2.34 2.58
C LEU A 90 -1.10 2.18 3.31
N VAL A 91 0.01 2.60 2.71
CA VAL A 91 1.36 2.41 3.27
C VAL A 91 1.76 3.52 4.23
N LYS A 92 1.56 4.78 3.84
CA LYS A 92 2.06 5.98 4.56
C LYS A 92 0.96 6.63 5.40
N GLU A 93 -0.16 7.00 4.78
CA GLU A 93 -1.21 7.79 5.42
C GLU A 93 -1.93 7.02 6.52
N PHE A 94 -2.43 5.81 6.22
CA PHE A 94 -3.15 4.98 7.18
C PHE A 94 -2.26 3.95 7.87
N GLY A 95 -1.08 3.67 7.32
CA GLY A 95 -0.11 2.73 7.88
C GLY A 95 -0.64 1.30 8.01
N LEU A 96 -1.48 0.84 7.09
CA LEU A 96 -2.09 -0.50 7.08
C LEU A 96 -1.31 -1.53 6.26
N ALA A 97 -0.63 -1.09 5.21
CA ALA A 97 0.18 -1.96 4.37
C ALA A 97 1.62 -1.97 4.88
N LEU A 98 2.20 -3.17 4.97
CA LEU A 98 3.48 -3.47 5.55
C LEU A 98 4.42 -4.13 4.53
N PRO A 99 5.73 -3.84 4.55
CA PRO A 99 6.69 -4.50 3.66
C PRO A 99 6.81 -5.99 3.97
N LEU A 100 7.09 -6.80 2.96
CA LEU A 100 7.38 -8.23 3.14
C LEU A 100 8.87 -8.43 3.44
N HIS A 101 9.19 -9.10 4.54
CA HIS A 101 10.55 -9.36 5.01
C HIS A 101 11.46 -8.11 4.95
N PRO A 102 11.10 -7.03 5.69
CA PRO A 102 11.91 -5.81 5.70
C PRO A 102 13.37 -6.06 6.15
N GLU A 103 13.61 -7.06 7.01
CA GLU A 103 14.93 -7.48 7.50
C GLU A 103 15.89 -7.93 6.39
N PHE A 104 15.40 -8.21 5.18
CA PHE A 104 16.26 -8.44 4.01
C PHE A 104 16.92 -7.17 3.47
N ARG A 105 16.56 -6.00 4.01
CA ARG A 105 17.18 -4.69 3.72
C ARG A 105 17.20 -4.37 2.22
N THR A 106 16.14 -4.74 1.51
CA THR A 106 15.95 -4.45 0.07
C THR A 106 14.98 -3.32 -0.22
N LEU A 107 14.35 -2.74 0.82
CA LEU A 107 13.28 -1.74 0.72
C LEU A 107 12.18 -2.18 -0.26
N PRO A 108 11.48 -3.30 0.03
CA PRO A 108 10.55 -3.91 -0.91
C PRO A 108 9.37 -3.00 -1.20
N MET A 109 9.08 -2.77 -2.48
CA MET A 109 7.99 -1.89 -2.94
C MET A 109 6.66 -2.62 -3.19
N ALA A 110 6.56 -3.88 -2.75
CA ALA A 110 5.32 -4.64 -2.69
C ALA A 110 4.94 -4.83 -1.22
N TYR A 111 3.78 -4.29 -0.85
CA TYR A 111 3.29 -4.24 0.53
C TYR A 111 2.07 -5.13 0.71
N TYR A 112 1.85 -5.58 1.96
CA TYR A 112 0.81 -6.50 2.34
C TYR A 112 0.03 -5.97 3.53
N ILE A 113 -1.29 -6.13 3.49
CA ILE A 113 -2.15 -5.88 4.64
C ILE A 113 -2.34 -7.25 5.33
N PRO A 114 -2.00 -7.38 6.63
CA PRO A 114 -2.21 -8.62 7.36
C PRO A 114 -3.70 -8.96 7.41
N ALA A 115 -4.02 -10.24 7.23
CA ALA A 115 -5.40 -10.72 7.22
C ALA A 115 -5.95 -10.85 8.66
N LEU A 116 -7.20 -10.46 8.85
CA LEU A 116 -7.96 -10.85 10.04
C LEU A 116 -8.27 -12.36 9.95
N SER A 117 -7.92 -13.13 10.98
CA SER A 117 -8.30 -14.54 11.10
C SER A 117 -9.53 -14.70 12.01
N PRO A 118 -10.23 -15.85 11.99
CA PRO A 118 -11.22 -16.15 13.01
C PRO A 118 -10.61 -16.10 14.42
N VAL A 119 -11.45 -15.86 15.42
CA VAL A 119 -11.07 -15.96 16.84
C VAL A 119 -10.91 -17.43 17.21
N LEU A 120 -10.03 -17.75 18.17
CA LEU A 120 -9.91 -19.09 18.71
C LEU A 120 -11.25 -19.54 19.34
N SER A 121 -11.69 -20.75 18.99
CA SER A 121 -13.04 -21.28 19.29
C SER A 121 -13.38 -21.39 20.79
N THR A 122 -12.41 -21.19 21.68
CA THR A 122 -12.55 -21.29 23.13
C THR A 122 -13.06 -20.02 23.81
N LEU A 123 -13.23 -18.91 23.08
CA LEU A 123 -13.51 -17.58 23.66
C LEU A 123 -14.81 -16.91 23.18
N GLY A 124 -15.71 -17.64 22.51
CA GLY A 124 -16.98 -17.10 21.99
C GLY A 124 -16.86 -16.40 20.64
N ASP A 125 -17.95 -15.77 20.18
CA ASP A 125 -17.99 -15.07 18.89
C ASP A 125 -17.28 -13.70 18.98
N SER A 126 -16.57 -13.32 17.91
CA SER A 126 -15.81 -12.06 17.79
C SER A 126 -16.60 -10.76 18.06
N HIS A 127 -17.92 -10.84 18.22
CA HIS A 127 -18.79 -9.70 18.48
C HIS A 127 -18.89 -9.37 19.97
N GLU A 128 -18.81 -10.37 20.85
CA GLU A 128 -18.95 -10.19 22.31
C GLU A 128 -17.66 -9.66 22.94
N LEU A 129 -16.52 -9.83 22.26
CA LEU A 129 -15.20 -9.45 22.75
C LEU A 129 -14.84 -7.98 22.49
N VAL A 130 -15.54 -7.29 21.58
CA VAL A 130 -15.29 -5.87 21.27
C VAL A 130 -15.60 -4.99 22.49
N GLU A 131 -16.56 -5.42 23.33
CA GLU A 131 -16.89 -4.77 24.60
C GLU A 131 -15.73 -4.83 25.61
N HIS A 132 -14.82 -5.82 25.50
CA HIS A 132 -13.66 -6.00 26.37
C HIS A 132 -12.38 -5.31 25.87
N GLY A 133 -12.37 -4.80 24.63
CA GLY A 133 -11.31 -3.96 24.07
C GLY A 133 -10.66 -4.52 22.80
N LEU A 134 -10.41 -3.64 21.82
CA LEU A 134 -9.82 -3.97 20.51
C LEU A 134 -8.49 -4.74 20.59
N PHE A 135 -7.66 -4.46 21.60
CA PHE A 135 -6.31 -5.04 21.71
C PHE A 135 -6.33 -6.46 22.27
N SER A 136 -7.25 -6.80 23.18
CA SER A 136 -7.42 -8.18 23.64
C SER A 136 -7.87 -9.09 22.48
N GLU A 137 -8.65 -8.56 21.53
CA GLU A 137 -9.09 -9.36 20.37
C GLU A 137 -7.95 -9.75 19.45
N VAL A 138 -6.96 -8.87 19.23
CA VAL A 138 -5.82 -9.14 18.34
C VAL A 138 -5.02 -10.36 18.81
N GLU A 139 -4.88 -10.55 20.13
CA GLU A 139 -4.17 -11.71 20.70
C GLU A 139 -4.97 -13.01 20.63
N THR A 140 -6.30 -12.92 20.50
CA THR A 140 -7.20 -14.07 20.38
C THR A 140 -7.39 -14.57 18.95
N LEU A 141 -6.82 -13.86 17.97
CA LEU A 141 -6.83 -14.27 16.57
C LEU A 141 -6.09 -15.60 16.39
N ARG A 142 -6.67 -16.50 15.59
CA ARG A 142 -6.08 -17.81 15.28
C ARG A 142 -4.70 -17.71 14.63
N ALA A 143 -4.45 -16.72 13.79
CA ALA A 143 -3.13 -16.48 13.20
C ALA A 143 -2.21 -15.84 14.26
N PRO A 144 -1.09 -16.50 14.65
CA PRO A 144 -0.26 -15.97 15.71
C PRO A 144 0.37 -14.62 15.34
N LEU A 145 0.26 -13.64 16.22
CA LEU A 145 0.82 -12.30 15.99
C LEU A 145 2.34 -12.34 15.73
N GLY A 146 3.07 -13.21 16.44
CA GLY A 146 4.51 -13.39 16.23
C GLY A 146 4.88 -13.89 14.83
N TYR A 147 4.04 -14.75 14.24
CA TYR A 147 4.24 -15.22 12.87
C TYR A 147 4.08 -14.06 11.88
N LEU A 148 3.00 -13.28 11.99
CA LEU A 148 2.80 -12.10 11.13
C LEU A 148 3.91 -11.06 11.32
N ALA A 149 4.38 -10.86 12.57
CA ALA A 149 5.44 -9.92 12.88
C ALA A 149 6.78 -10.30 12.23
N SER A 150 7.13 -11.60 12.24
CA SER A 150 8.32 -12.10 11.54
C SER A 150 8.26 -11.93 10.03
N LEU A 151 7.06 -11.89 9.44
CA LEU A 151 6.87 -11.77 8.00
C LEU A 151 6.82 -10.32 7.51
N LEU A 152 6.23 -9.42 8.31
CA LEU A 152 5.80 -8.10 7.85
C LEU A 152 6.45 -6.92 8.57
N SER A 153 7.24 -7.16 9.61
CA SER A 153 7.71 -6.08 10.49
C SER A 153 9.06 -6.31 11.16
N GLY A 154 9.88 -7.22 10.64
CA GLY A 154 11.19 -7.53 11.26
C GLY A 154 11.06 -8.03 12.70
N GLY A 155 9.95 -8.71 13.02
CA GLY A 155 9.63 -9.18 14.37
C GLY A 155 8.86 -8.20 15.27
N ASN A 156 8.61 -6.96 14.83
CA ASN A 156 7.89 -5.98 15.64
C ASN A 156 6.38 -6.26 15.73
N ARG A 157 5.96 -6.88 16.84
CA ARG A 157 4.56 -7.25 17.11
C ARG A 157 3.63 -6.04 17.23
N GLU A 158 4.12 -4.90 17.73
CA GLU A 158 3.30 -3.71 17.96
C GLU A 158 2.81 -3.12 16.65
N VAL A 159 3.66 -3.11 15.62
CA VAL A 159 3.32 -2.63 14.28
C VAL A 159 2.17 -3.45 13.69
N VAL A 160 2.27 -4.78 13.73
CA VAL A 160 1.21 -5.65 13.22
C VAL A 160 -0.06 -5.54 14.05
N ALA A 161 0.06 -5.47 15.38
CA ALA A 161 -1.08 -5.31 16.27
C ALA A 161 -1.85 -4.00 16.00
N ALA A 162 -1.15 -2.90 15.79
CA ALA A 162 -1.74 -1.62 15.43
C ALA A 162 -2.51 -1.68 14.12
N VAL A 163 -1.99 -2.39 13.10
CA VAL A 163 -2.70 -2.59 11.83
C VAL A 163 -3.97 -3.42 12.03
N LEU A 164 -3.87 -4.54 12.74
CA LEU A 164 -5.03 -5.42 13.01
C LEU A 164 -6.11 -4.68 13.81
N ALA A 165 -5.73 -3.89 14.81
CA ALA A 165 -6.63 -3.06 15.60
C ALA A 165 -7.37 -2.03 14.73
N LYS A 166 -6.70 -1.39 13.77
CA LYS A 166 -7.34 -0.50 12.78
C LYS A 166 -8.36 -1.23 11.90
N LEU A 167 -8.04 -2.44 11.44
CA LEU A 167 -8.96 -3.24 10.63
C LEU A 167 -10.19 -3.70 11.42
N LEU A 168 -10.02 -4.09 12.69
CA LEU A 168 -11.11 -4.43 13.60
C LEU A 168 -11.99 -3.21 13.89
N ALA A 169 -11.39 -2.07 14.24
CA ALA A 169 -12.12 -0.82 14.48
C ALA A 169 -12.93 -0.39 13.26
N LEU A 170 -12.35 -0.47 12.04
CA LEU A 170 -13.04 -0.18 10.79
C LEU A 170 -14.23 -1.13 10.57
N ARG A 171 -14.04 -2.43 10.80
CA ARG A 171 -15.11 -3.44 10.65
C ARG A 171 -16.25 -3.20 11.62
N SER A 172 -15.95 -2.97 12.90
CA SER A 172 -16.94 -2.73 13.94
C SER A 172 -17.71 -1.42 13.71
N PHE A 173 -17.01 -0.34 13.34
CA PHE A 173 -17.62 0.94 12.96
C PHE A 173 -18.61 0.77 11.79
N GLN A 174 -18.18 0.08 10.72
CA GLN A 174 -19.05 -0.10 9.55
C GLN A 174 -20.20 -1.06 9.79
N ARG A 175 -20.03 -2.05 10.68
CA ARG A 175 -21.14 -2.90 11.12
C ARG A 175 -22.20 -2.08 11.84
N ALA A 176 -21.82 -1.30 12.86
CA ALA A 176 -22.76 -0.49 13.62
C ALA A 176 -23.56 0.45 12.70
N ARG A 177 -22.85 1.13 11.78
CA ARG A 177 -23.46 2.01 10.79
C ARG A 177 -24.44 1.30 9.87
N ASN A 178 -24.08 0.12 9.35
CA ASN A 178 -24.94 -0.65 8.44
C ASN A 178 -26.17 -1.25 9.14
N LEU A 179 -26.11 -1.48 10.45
CA LEU A 179 -27.21 -2.02 11.25
C LEU A 179 -28.07 -0.93 11.91
N GLY A 180 -27.76 0.36 11.68
CA GLY A 180 -28.47 1.47 12.34
C GLY A 180 -28.27 1.52 13.86
N GLN A 181 -27.19 0.93 14.36
CA GLN A 181 -26.85 0.93 15.78
C GLN A 181 -26.11 2.23 16.15
N PRO A 182 -26.11 2.62 17.44
CA PRO A 182 -25.29 3.73 17.92
C PRO A 182 -23.81 3.51 17.54
N VAL A 183 -23.23 4.49 16.88
CA VAL A 183 -21.83 4.44 16.44
C VAL A 183 -20.97 5.13 17.49
N ASP A 184 -20.18 4.36 18.23
CA ASP A 184 -19.15 4.93 19.09
C ASP A 184 -17.90 5.29 18.28
N GLY A 185 -17.76 6.56 17.89
CA GLY A 185 -16.56 7.06 17.23
C GLY A 185 -15.27 6.94 18.07
N GLY A 186 -15.38 6.64 19.37
CA GLY A 186 -14.26 6.32 20.24
C GLY A 186 -13.46 5.10 19.77
N ILE A 187 -14.10 4.13 19.11
CA ILE A 187 -13.41 2.94 18.59
C ILE A 187 -12.40 3.28 17.50
N LEU A 188 -12.74 4.22 16.60
CA LEU A 188 -11.85 4.68 15.55
C LEU A 188 -10.68 5.48 16.13
N ARG A 189 -10.97 6.41 17.06
CA ARG A 189 -9.94 7.23 17.70
C ARG A 189 -8.90 6.40 18.45
N LYS A 190 -9.33 5.35 19.17
CA LYS A 190 -8.43 4.41 19.85
C LYS A 190 -7.48 3.68 18.89
N ALA A 191 -7.91 3.46 17.64
CA ALA A 191 -7.10 2.86 16.59
C ALA A 191 -6.32 3.90 15.75
N GLY A 192 -6.40 5.19 16.08
CA GLY A 192 -5.76 6.27 15.33
C GLY A 192 -6.42 6.56 13.99
N LEU A 193 -7.74 6.36 13.89
CA LEU A 193 -8.55 6.71 12.72
C LEU A 193 -9.62 7.73 13.10
N ASP A 194 -10.03 8.54 12.13
CA ASP A 194 -11.25 9.34 12.20
C ASP A 194 -12.31 8.80 11.22
N GLU A 195 -13.50 9.41 11.22
CA GLU A 195 -14.59 8.96 10.36
C GLU A 195 -14.29 9.15 8.86
N ALA A 196 -13.52 10.18 8.50
CA ALA A 196 -13.13 10.43 7.11
C ALA A 196 -12.16 9.35 6.61
N ALA A 197 -11.18 8.99 7.41
CA ALA A 197 -10.27 7.87 7.20
C ALA A 197 -11.05 6.55 7.08
N ALA A 198 -11.99 6.30 8.00
CA ALA A 198 -12.83 5.11 7.95
C ALA A 198 -13.68 5.03 6.67
N ALA A 199 -14.29 6.15 6.25
CA ALA A 199 -15.04 6.24 5.01
C ALA A 199 -14.16 5.97 3.78
N ARG A 200 -12.96 6.55 3.74
CA ARG A 200 -11.99 6.37 2.64
C ARG A 200 -11.45 4.93 2.58
N LEU A 201 -11.10 4.35 3.73
CA LEU A 201 -10.66 2.96 3.81
C LEU A 201 -11.76 1.98 3.40
N TYR A 202 -13.00 2.20 3.85
CA TYR A 202 -14.13 1.40 3.40
C TYR A 202 -14.36 1.51 1.90
N ARG A 203 -14.26 2.72 1.34
CA ARG A 203 -14.35 2.91 -0.10
C ARG A 203 -13.27 2.12 -0.82
N LEU A 204 -12.02 2.15 -0.36
CA LEU A 204 -10.93 1.37 -0.97
C LEU A 204 -11.15 -0.14 -0.86
N PHE A 205 -11.51 -0.65 0.32
CA PHE A 205 -11.60 -2.09 0.58
C PHE A 205 -12.89 -2.76 0.10
N ALA A 206 -14.04 -2.11 0.25
CA ALA A 206 -15.34 -2.72 -0.02
C ALA A 206 -15.86 -2.41 -1.43
N ILE A 207 -15.71 -1.17 -1.89
CA ILE A 207 -16.19 -0.74 -3.22
C ILE A 207 -15.07 -0.85 -4.24
N GLY A 208 -13.96 -0.17 -3.95
CA GLY A 208 -12.69 -0.08 -4.66
C GLY A 208 -12.85 -0.17 -6.16
N GLY A 209 -13.32 0.86 -6.84
CA GLY A 209 -13.46 0.87 -8.30
C GLY A 209 -12.14 0.55 -9.02
N TYR A 210 -12.19 0.16 -10.30
CA TYR A 210 -10.96 -0.18 -11.04
C TYR A 210 -9.94 0.97 -11.02
N ASP A 211 -10.38 2.19 -11.29
CA ASP A 211 -9.53 3.39 -11.34
C ASP A 211 -9.08 3.86 -9.94
N GLU A 212 -9.76 3.42 -8.89
CA GLU A 212 -9.37 3.70 -7.50
C GLU A 212 -8.31 2.73 -7.00
N ARG A 213 -8.33 1.48 -7.50
CA ARG A 213 -7.32 0.48 -7.19
C ARG A 213 -6.07 0.64 -8.04
N ASN A 214 -6.19 1.17 -9.25
CA ASN A 214 -5.13 1.19 -10.24
C ASN A 214 -4.89 2.62 -10.74
N VAL A 215 -4.07 3.36 -10.00
CA VAL A 215 -3.69 4.74 -10.33
C VAL A 215 -2.28 4.73 -10.92
N ILE A 216 -2.21 4.54 -12.23
CA ILE A 216 -0.94 4.36 -12.96
C ILE A 216 -0.85 5.44 -14.04
N PRO A 217 0.06 6.43 -13.91
CA PRO A 217 0.27 7.41 -14.96
C PRO A 217 0.92 6.73 -16.17
N ALA A 218 0.53 7.14 -17.38
CA ALA A 218 1.25 6.72 -18.58
C ALA A 218 2.67 7.30 -18.57
N GLN A 219 3.61 6.57 -19.15
CA GLN A 219 4.91 7.16 -19.46
C GLN A 219 4.76 8.08 -20.66
N GLN A 220 5.34 9.27 -20.55
CA GLN A 220 5.33 10.30 -21.59
C GLN A 220 6.32 9.96 -22.71
N ARG A 221 6.07 8.83 -23.38
CA ARG A 221 6.93 8.30 -24.47
C ARG A 221 6.91 9.22 -25.70
N GLU A 222 5.90 10.08 -25.81
CA GLU A 222 5.78 11.13 -26.81
C GLU A 222 6.94 12.13 -26.80
N GLU A 223 7.70 12.21 -25.71
CA GLU A 223 8.89 13.07 -25.62
C GLU A 223 10.11 12.50 -26.37
N GLN A 224 10.02 11.28 -26.94
CA GLN A 224 11.14 10.58 -27.61
C GLN A 224 10.84 10.19 -29.07
N ASP A 225 10.75 11.18 -29.97
CA ASP A 225 10.54 11.00 -31.42
C ASP A 225 9.41 10.00 -31.75
N PRO A 226 8.15 10.34 -31.38
CA PRO A 226 7.04 9.40 -31.41
C PRO A 226 6.65 8.97 -32.81
N GLU A 227 6.75 9.86 -33.81
CA GLU A 227 6.31 9.59 -35.18
C GLU A 227 7.20 8.54 -35.85
N THR A 228 8.52 8.68 -35.76
CA THR A 228 9.48 7.70 -36.30
C THR A 228 9.34 6.37 -35.58
N ARG A 229 9.28 6.37 -34.24
CA ARG A 229 9.12 5.14 -33.46
C ARG A 229 7.83 4.43 -33.77
N LYS A 230 6.70 5.14 -33.86
CA LYS A 230 5.40 4.56 -34.18
C LYS A 230 5.37 3.98 -35.59
N GLY A 231 5.98 4.66 -36.57
CA GLY A 231 6.05 4.20 -37.95
C GLY A 231 6.93 2.96 -38.17
N ALA A 232 7.98 2.78 -37.37
CA ALA A 232 8.92 1.65 -37.48
C ALA A 232 8.68 0.53 -36.46
N SER A 233 7.90 0.75 -35.41
CA SER A 233 7.65 -0.24 -34.35
C SER A 233 7.01 -1.51 -34.90
N GLY A 234 7.56 -2.66 -34.53
CA GLY A 234 7.07 -3.98 -34.97
C GLY A 234 7.61 -4.44 -36.32
N PHE A 235 8.37 -3.62 -37.04
CA PHE A 235 9.03 -3.97 -38.30
C PHE A 235 10.55 -4.00 -38.14
N GLY A 236 11.18 -5.07 -38.65
CA GLY A 236 12.64 -5.28 -38.62
C GLY A 236 13.06 -6.58 -37.93
N ILE A 237 14.21 -7.15 -38.35
CA ILE A 237 14.89 -8.20 -37.60
C ILE A 237 15.49 -7.51 -36.38
N LEU A 238 15.09 -7.92 -35.17
CA LEU A 238 15.73 -7.48 -33.93
C LEU A 238 17.24 -7.61 -34.15
N SER A 239 17.95 -6.48 -34.16
CA SER A 239 19.41 -6.46 -34.16
C SER A 239 19.88 -7.55 -33.21
N THR A 240 20.78 -8.43 -33.67
CA THR A 240 21.35 -9.50 -32.83
C THR A 240 21.71 -8.88 -31.48
N ALA A 241 21.30 -9.55 -30.39
CA ALA A 241 21.50 -9.05 -29.03
C ALA A 241 23.00 -8.84 -28.78
N GLY A 242 23.50 -7.64 -29.08
CA GLY A 242 24.83 -7.19 -28.76
C GLY A 242 24.78 -6.52 -27.41
N ARG A 243 25.58 -7.00 -26.45
CA ARG A 243 25.93 -6.14 -25.31
C ARG A 243 26.69 -4.97 -25.91
N GLY A 244 26.13 -3.76 -25.82
CA GLY A 244 26.86 -2.54 -26.16
C GLY A 244 28.20 -2.56 -25.43
N LYS A 245 29.28 -2.31 -26.16
CA LYS A 245 30.60 -2.07 -25.57
C LYS A 245 30.59 -0.71 -24.87
#